data_AF-A0A0U2UB56-F1
#
_entry.id   AF-A0A0U2UB56-F1
#
_cell.length_a   1.000
_cell.length_b   1.000
_cell.length_c   1.000
_cell.angle_alpha   90.00
_cell.angle_beta   90.00
_cell.angle_gamma   90.00
#
_symmetry.space_group_name_H-M   'P 1'
#
loop_
_entity.id
_entity.type
_entity.pdbx_description
1 polymer ?
#
loop_
_entity_poly.entity_id
_entity_poly.type
_entity_poly.pdbx_seq_one_letter_code
_entity_poly.pdbx_strand_id
1 'polypeptide(L)'
;MLALGLSVLGALSAAPAHAMSDAPEAPQTAASDAALRIGNTADLVNAVTQGLPPAQLTPIAARSGCGPQGCDTFIGPLRIDRDHGTLFIDGQQRALKRADHGAVNGQDLPDIDWASPRAYAVQTAGRAWGTCIQFPHEGLGKSGSAQRWTSVVLVPGGRSRVPVQAQRFVGYWASCDALAAGPRVGEVLLTVVERSALGTASTSADAAPSAPLEAARYLCSATGCTRQADTASVGVDSANGALIWPRRVAR
;
A
#
# COMPACT_ATOMS: atom_id res chain seq x y z
N MET A 1 -50.09 47.58 -32.13
CA MET A 1 -51.49 47.27 -32.48
C MET A 1 -52.05 46.38 -31.40
N LEU A 2 -53.06 46.88 -30.68
CA LEU A 2 -53.91 46.13 -29.76
C LEU A 2 -54.66 45.03 -30.52
N ALA A 3 -54.86 43.88 -29.89
CA ALA A 3 -56.10 43.11 -30.06
C ALA A 3 -56.31 42.21 -28.83
N LEU A 4 -57.25 42.65 -27.98
CA LEU A 4 -57.96 41.81 -27.02
C LEU A 4 -58.80 40.76 -27.77
N GLY A 5 -58.92 39.57 -27.19
CA GLY A 5 -59.88 38.55 -27.60
C GLY A 5 -60.31 37.73 -26.39
N LEU A 6 -61.46 38.10 -25.83
CA LEU A 6 -62.08 37.52 -24.64
C LEU A 6 -63.09 36.41 -25.03
N SER A 7 -63.27 35.46 -24.11
CA SER A 7 -64.47 34.65 -23.86
C SER A 7 -64.71 33.40 -24.70
N VAL A 8 -64.81 32.24 -24.03
CA VAL A 8 -66.07 31.46 -23.86
C VAL A 8 -65.95 30.56 -22.62
N LEU A 9 -66.92 30.64 -21.71
CA LEU A 9 -67.21 29.69 -20.62
C LEU A 9 -67.93 28.44 -21.17
N GLY A 10 -67.65 27.26 -20.62
CA GLY A 10 -68.41 26.04 -20.92
C GLY A 10 -68.28 24.94 -19.86
N ALA A 11 -69.22 24.95 -18.92
CA ALA A 11 -69.87 23.85 -18.20
C ALA A 11 -69.06 22.77 -17.42
N LEU A 12 -69.50 22.60 -16.16
CA LEU A 12 -69.23 21.51 -15.23
C LEU A 12 -69.74 20.15 -15.74
N SER A 13 -69.04 19.07 -15.38
CA SER A 13 -69.69 17.84 -14.89
C SER A 13 -68.74 17.06 -13.97
N ALA A 14 -69.27 16.61 -12.83
CA ALA A 14 -68.58 15.87 -11.79
C ALA A 14 -68.70 14.35 -12.00
N ALA A 15 -67.67 13.58 -11.61
CA ALA A 15 -67.75 12.42 -10.69
C ALA A 15 -66.43 11.61 -10.69
N PRO A 16 -66.12 10.85 -9.61
CA PRO A 16 -64.77 10.37 -9.27
C PRO A 16 -64.56 8.87 -9.59
N ALA A 17 -63.30 8.45 -9.79
CA ALA A 17 -62.89 7.05 -9.59
C ALA A 17 -61.36 6.88 -9.56
N HIS A 18 -60.88 6.37 -8.43
CA HIS A 18 -59.81 5.39 -8.23
C HIS A 18 -58.65 5.23 -9.25
N ALA A 19 -57.45 5.49 -8.69
CA ALA A 19 -56.33 4.54 -8.56
C ALA A 19 -55.40 4.26 -9.75
N MET A 20 -54.15 3.98 -9.34
CA MET A 20 -53.04 3.35 -10.06
C MET A 20 -52.16 4.26 -10.90
N SER A 21 -51.32 5.02 -10.19
CA SER A 21 -50.07 5.56 -10.72
C SER A 21 -48.96 4.53 -10.47
N ASP A 22 -48.93 3.45 -11.25
CA ASP A 22 -47.78 2.54 -11.30
C ASP A 22 -46.76 3.13 -12.27
N ALA A 23 -45.94 4.04 -11.75
CA ALA A 23 -44.66 4.32 -12.38
C ALA A 23 -43.77 3.08 -12.16
N PRO A 24 -43.12 2.53 -13.21
CA PRO A 24 -42.17 1.44 -13.01
C PRO A 24 -40.97 2.02 -12.27
N GLU A 25 -40.90 1.73 -10.97
CA GLU A 25 -39.73 1.92 -10.13
C GLU A 25 -38.61 1.09 -10.76
N ALA A 26 -37.69 1.78 -11.45
CA ALA A 26 -36.49 1.16 -11.99
C ALA A 26 -35.83 0.38 -10.84
N PRO A 27 -35.41 -0.88 -11.05
CA PRO A 27 -34.75 -1.63 -10.00
C PRO A 27 -33.45 -0.89 -9.64
N GLN A 28 -33.49 -0.16 -8.53
CA GLN A 28 -32.29 0.24 -7.82
C GLN A 28 -31.70 -1.05 -7.29
N THR A 29 -30.86 -1.69 -8.10
CA THR A 29 -29.86 -2.62 -7.61
C THR A 29 -29.04 -1.85 -6.58
N ALA A 30 -29.43 -1.97 -5.31
CA ALA A 30 -28.59 -1.66 -4.19
C ALA A 30 -27.35 -2.55 -4.34
N ALA A 31 -26.31 -2.01 -4.98
CA ALA A 31 -25.01 -2.63 -4.98
C ALA A 31 -24.64 -2.78 -3.50
N SER A 32 -24.67 -4.01 -3.02
CA SER A 32 -24.30 -4.34 -1.64
C SER A 32 -22.95 -3.70 -1.35
N ASP A 33 -22.92 -2.81 -0.36
CA ASP A 33 -21.77 -2.05 0.15
C ASP A 33 -20.79 -2.97 0.91
N ALA A 34 -20.67 -4.23 0.46
CA ALA A 34 -19.87 -5.26 1.08
C ALA A 34 -18.39 -4.89 0.94
N ALA A 35 -17.71 -4.79 2.09
CA ALA A 35 -16.27 -4.61 2.16
C ALA A 35 -15.55 -5.70 1.34
N LEU A 36 -14.45 -5.33 0.68
CA LEU A 36 -13.69 -6.28 -0.12
C LEU A 36 -12.89 -7.18 0.81
N ARG A 37 -13.07 -8.50 0.68
CA ARG A 37 -12.28 -9.49 1.42
C ARG A 37 -11.01 -9.81 0.64
N ILE A 38 -9.85 -9.63 1.27
CA ILE A 38 -8.53 -9.87 0.68
C ILE A 38 -7.91 -11.09 1.35
N GLY A 39 -7.80 -12.19 0.59
CA GLY A 39 -7.31 -13.47 1.10
C GLY A 39 -5.85 -13.77 0.78
N ASN A 40 -5.21 -12.98 -0.08
CA ASN A 40 -3.83 -13.21 -0.53
C ASN A 40 -3.14 -11.89 -0.95
N THR A 41 -1.84 -11.98 -1.24
CA THR A 41 -1.01 -10.84 -1.66
C THR A 41 -1.45 -10.22 -2.99
N ALA A 42 -1.88 -11.02 -3.98
CA ALA A 42 -2.27 -10.51 -5.29
C ALA A 42 -3.54 -9.64 -5.20
N ASP A 43 -4.53 -10.09 -4.42
CA ASP A 43 -5.74 -9.31 -4.15
C ASP A 43 -5.43 -8.01 -3.41
N LEU A 44 -4.45 -8.03 -2.49
CA LEU A 44 -4.00 -6.82 -1.81
C LEU A 44 -3.35 -5.84 -2.79
N VAL A 45 -2.42 -6.32 -3.61
CA VAL A 45 -1.77 -5.50 -4.65
C VAL A 45 -2.81 -4.86 -5.55
N ASN A 46 -3.81 -5.62 -6.01
CA ASN A 46 -4.90 -5.11 -6.83
C ASN A 46 -5.72 -4.02 -6.10
N ALA A 47 -6.06 -4.24 -4.83
CA ALA A 47 -6.82 -3.28 -4.04
C ALA A 47 -6.06 -1.96 -3.82
N VAL A 48 -4.76 -2.03 -3.52
CA VAL A 48 -3.97 -0.83 -3.18
C VAL A 48 -3.48 -0.04 -4.40
N THR A 49 -3.37 -0.70 -5.55
CA THR A 49 -2.95 -0.07 -6.82
C THR A 49 -4.12 0.31 -7.72
N GLN A 50 -5.37 0.04 -7.32
CA GLN A 50 -6.53 0.29 -8.15
C GLN A 50 -6.61 1.76 -8.62
N GLY A 51 -6.65 1.95 -9.94
CA GLY A 51 -6.74 3.28 -10.56
C GLY A 51 -5.43 4.07 -10.59
N LEU A 52 -4.31 3.46 -10.18
CA LEU A 52 -2.98 4.05 -10.24
C LEU A 52 -2.17 3.40 -11.38
N PRO A 53 -1.31 4.16 -12.09
CA PRO A 53 -0.39 3.58 -13.05
C PRO A 53 0.65 2.73 -12.29
N PRO A 54 0.74 1.40 -12.53
CA PRO A 54 1.69 0.57 -11.82
C PRO A 54 3.13 0.92 -12.20
N ALA A 55 4.06 0.75 -11.27
CA ALA A 55 5.48 0.77 -11.59
C ALA A 55 5.84 -0.47 -12.42
N GLN A 56 6.77 -0.31 -13.37
CA GLN A 56 7.31 -1.45 -14.10
C GLN A 56 8.45 -2.06 -13.28
N LEU A 57 8.40 -3.37 -13.07
CA LEU A 57 9.37 -4.11 -12.28
C LEU A 57 10.11 -5.09 -13.17
N THR A 58 11.44 -4.99 -13.18
CA THR A 58 12.31 -5.96 -13.85
C THR A 58 13.09 -6.73 -12.80
N PRO A 59 12.93 -8.06 -12.69
CA PRO A 59 13.67 -8.84 -11.70
C PRO A 59 15.18 -8.66 -11.83
N ILE A 60 15.86 -8.51 -10.69
CA ILE A 60 17.32 -8.47 -10.58
C ILE A 60 17.76 -9.73 -9.84
N ALA A 61 18.71 -10.48 -10.42
CA ALA A 61 19.29 -11.62 -9.76
C ALA A 61 20.10 -11.18 -8.52
N ALA A 62 19.79 -11.76 -7.37
CA ALA A 62 20.62 -11.66 -6.18
C ALA A 62 21.75 -12.69 -6.27
N ARG A 63 22.99 -12.25 -6.06
CA ARG A 63 24.17 -13.13 -6.02
C ARG A 63 24.77 -13.07 -4.63
N SER A 64 24.78 -14.18 -3.92
CA SER A 64 25.35 -14.25 -2.58
C SER A 64 26.72 -14.90 -2.61
N GLY A 65 27.60 -14.47 -1.71
CA GLY A 65 28.93 -15.05 -1.54
C GLY A 65 29.46 -14.77 -0.13
N CYS A 66 30.30 -15.66 0.38
CA CYS A 66 30.96 -15.46 1.67
C CYS A 66 32.47 -15.51 1.48
N GLY A 67 33.18 -14.64 2.18
CA GLY A 67 34.63 -14.59 2.22
C GLY A 67 35.14 -14.30 3.62
N PRO A 68 36.45 -14.05 3.78
CA PRO A 68 37.06 -13.76 5.08
C PRO A 68 36.48 -12.52 5.79
N GLN A 69 35.82 -11.63 5.03
CA GLN A 69 35.24 -10.39 5.53
C GLN A 69 33.73 -10.51 5.85
N GLY A 70 33.14 -11.70 5.74
CA GLY A 70 31.72 -11.95 5.98
C GLY A 70 30.96 -12.42 4.74
N CYS A 71 29.64 -12.46 4.87
CA CYS A 71 28.71 -12.85 3.82
C CYS A 71 28.01 -11.63 3.21
N ASP A 72 28.12 -11.50 1.89
CA ASP A 72 27.49 -10.42 1.13
C ASP A 72 26.40 -10.97 0.20
N THR A 73 25.44 -10.10 -0.15
CA THR A 73 24.54 -10.29 -1.29
C THR A 73 24.59 -9.09 -2.22
N PHE A 74 24.82 -9.35 -3.50
CA PHE A 74 24.90 -8.34 -4.55
C PHE A 74 23.61 -8.33 -5.36
N ILE A 75 23.01 -7.15 -5.54
CA ILE A 75 21.78 -6.92 -6.28
C ILE A 75 22.01 -5.75 -7.24
N GLY A 76 22.39 -6.05 -8.47
CA GLY A 76 22.84 -5.02 -9.41
C GLY A 76 24.00 -4.20 -8.81
N PRO A 77 23.86 -2.87 -8.67
CA PRO A 77 24.87 -2.01 -8.05
C PRO A 77 24.79 -1.96 -6.52
N LEU A 78 23.91 -2.73 -5.87
CA LEU A 78 23.79 -2.75 -4.42
C LEU A 78 24.56 -3.93 -3.84
N ARG A 79 25.21 -3.70 -2.71
CA ARG A 79 25.78 -4.75 -1.85
C ARG A 79 25.10 -4.69 -0.49
N ILE A 80 24.68 -5.85 -0.01
CA ILE A 80 24.11 -6.05 1.31
C ILE A 80 25.11 -6.86 2.11
N ASP A 81 25.67 -6.28 3.16
CA ASP A 81 26.35 -7.02 4.21
C ASP A 81 25.28 -7.76 5.02
N ARG A 82 25.23 -9.10 4.86
CA ARG A 82 24.19 -9.93 5.47
C ARG A 82 24.37 -10.09 6.97
N ASP A 83 25.60 -10.03 7.44
CA ASP A 83 25.94 -10.27 8.84
C ASP A 83 25.57 -9.04 9.68
N HIS A 84 25.68 -7.84 9.11
CA HIS A 84 25.36 -6.58 9.79
C HIS A 84 24.09 -5.90 9.28
N GLY A 85 23.41 -6.45 8.27
CA GLY A 85 22.19 -5.88 7.68
C GLY A 85 22.37 -4.49 7.10
N THR A 86 23.56 -4.22 6.54
CA THR A 86 23.97 -2.89 6.06
C THR A 86 23.99 -2.85 4.54
N LEU A 87 23.43 -1.78 3.96
CA LEU A 87 23.38 -1.60 2.51
C LEU A 87 24.47 -0.64 2.04
N PHE A 88 25.07 -0.96 0.88
CA PHE A 88 26.06 -0.15 0.20
C PHE A 88 25.69 -0.02 -1.28
N ILE A 89 26.10 1.10 -1.89
CA ILE A 89 26.14 1.22 -3.35
C ILE A 89 27.56 0.86 -3.80
N ASP A 90 27.68 0.08 -4.86
CA ASP A 90 28.95 -0.33 -5.45
C ASP A 90 29.83 0.89 -5.78
N GLY A 91 31.13 0.75 -5.50
CA GLY A 91 32.09 1.86 -5.56
C GLY A 91 31.97 2.88 -4.42
N GLN A 92 30.99 2.78 -3.51
CA GLN A 92 30.89 3.63 -2.31
C GLN A 92 31.28 2.85 -1.06
N GLN A 93 32.22 3.39 -0.28
CA GLN A 93 32.60 2.81 1.01
C GLN A 93 31.61 3.14 2.14
N ARG A 94 30.74 4.14 1.94
CA ARG A 94 29.80 4.58 2.96
C ARG A 94 28.52 3.75 2.89
N ALA A 95 28.10 3.22 4.03
CA ALA A 95 26.78 2.62 4.19
C ALA A 95 25.67 3.62 3.85
N LEU A 96 24.66 3.14 3.14
CA LEU A 96 23.41 3.86 2.96
C LEU A 96 22.71 4.00 4.31
N LYS A 97 22.29 5.23 4.62
CA LYS A 97 21.36 5.44 5.71
C LYS A 97 20.05 4.73 5.36
N ARG A 98 19.41 4.12 6.37
CA ARG A 98 18.09 3.51 6.26
C ARG A 98 17.11 4.26 7.15
N ALA A 99 15.92 4.56 6.64
CA ALA A 99 14.77 5.01 7.43
C ALA A 99 13.73 3.90 7.46
N ASP A 100 13.26 3.55 8.64
CA ASP A 100 12.30 2.47 8.86
C ASP A 100 10.89 3.07 9.06
N HIS A 101 9.90 2.50 8.38
CA HIS A 101 8.48 2.88 8.39
C HIS A 101 7.63 1.68 8.85
N GLY A 102 6.57 1.96 9.60
CA GLY A 102 5.67 0.94 10.19
C GLY A 102 5.96 0.61 11.66
N ALA A 103 6.96 1.25 12.28
CA ALA A 103 7.21 1.14 13.71
C ALA A 103 6.16 1.95 14.49
N VAL A 104 5.32 1.25 15.28
CA VAL A 104 4.33 1.90 16.17
C VAL A 104 4.87 1.88 17.59
N ASN A 105 4.92 3.06 18.23
CA ASN A 105 5.15 3.21 19.68
C ASN A 105 6.36 2.43 20.24
N GLY A 106 7.46 2.37 19.47
CA GLY A 106 8.69 1.70 19.90
C GLY A 106 8.63 0.17 19.91
N GLN A 107 7.64 -0.45 19.26
CA GLN A 107 7.68 -1.88 18.99
C GLN A 107 8.80 -2.18 17.98
N ASP A 108 9.62 -3.17 18.30
CA ASP A 108 10.66 -3.66 17.39
C ASP A 108 10.01 -4.22 16.12
N LEU A 109 10.43 -3.69 14.97
CA LEU A 109 10.06 -4.25 13.68
C LEU A 109 10.68 -5.64 13.55
N PRO A 110 9.97 -6.63 12.96
CA PRO A 110 10.56 -7.93 12.68
C PRO A 110 11.92 -7.80 11.99
N ASP A 111 12.94 -8.52 12.46
CA ASP A 111 14.26 -8.49 11.84
C ASP A 111 14.19 -8.89 10.37
N ILE A 112 15.01 -8.27 9.53
CA ILE A 112 15.10 -8.66 8.12
C ILE A 112 15.89 -9.95 8.02
N ASP A 113 15.32 -10.97 7.37
CA ASP A 113 16.09 -12.09 6.86
C ASP A 113 16.83 -11.70 5.58
N TRP A 114 18.10 -11.32 5.72
CA TRP A 114 18.94 -10.92 4.59
C TRP A 114 19.38 -12.08 3.69
N ALA A 115 18.98 -13.32 3.97
CA ALA A 115 19.46 -14.50 3.24
C ALA A 115 18.85 -14.67 1.84
N SER A 116 17.60 -14.26 1.63
CA SER A 116 16.87 -14.54 0.38
C SER A 116 16.04 -13.35 -0.13
N PRO A 117 16.68 -12.20 -0.46
CA PRO A 117 15.98 -11.08 -1.05
C PRO A 117 15.42 -11.41 -2.44
N ARG A 118 14.18 -11.00 -2.71
CA ARG A 118 13.71 -10.77 -4.07
C ARG A 118 13.95 -9.31 -4.43
N ALA A 119 14.46 -9.02 -5.61
CA ALA A 119 14.78 -7.65 -5.99
C ALA A 119 14.35 -7.32 -7.40
N TYR A 120 14.01 -6.04 -7.61
CA TYR A 120 13.49 -5.53 -8.86
C TYR A 120 14.06 -4.15 -9.16
N ALA A 121 14.48 -3.94 -10.40
CA ALA A 121 14.68 -2.60 -10.94
C ALA A 121 13.30 -1.98 -11.14
N VAL A 122 13.12 -0.78 -10.62
CA VAL A 122 11.85 -0.05 -10.65
C VAL A 122 11.93 1.03 -11.72
N GLN A 123 10.95 1.05 -12.61
CA GLN A 123 10.75 2.15 -13.56
C GLN A 123 9.35 2.74 -13.40
N THR A 124 9.25 4.07 -13.46
CA THR A 124 7.97 4.79 -13.49
C THR A 124 7.97 5.81 -14.61
N ALA A 125 6.82 5.96 -15.26
CA ALA A 125 6.66 6.88 -16.40
C ALA A 125 7.78 6.73 -17.47
N GLY A 126 8.19 5.48 -17.75
CA GLY A 126 9.23 5.15 -18.72
C GLY A 126 10.67 5.51 -18.32
N ARG A 127 10.92 5.85 -17.05
CA ARG A 127 12.26 6.20 -16.54
C ARG A 127 12.67 5.30 -15.38
N ALA A 128 13.95 4.98 -15.32
CA ALA A 128 14.52 4.29 -14.17
C ALA A 128 14.35 5.14 -12.90
N TRP A 129 13.77 4.53 -11.87
CA TRP A 129 13.57 5.17 -10.57
C TRP A 129 14.59 4.67 -9.54
N GLY A 130 14.79 3.36 -9.42
CA GLY A 130 15.64 2.77 -8.39
C GLY A 130 15.52 1.25 -8.29
N THR A 131 15.75 0.72 -7.10
CA THR A 131 15.64 -0.70 -6.78
C THR A 131 14.63 -0.91 -5.65
N CYS A 132 13.78 -1.92 -5.78
CA CYS A 132 12.93 -2.41 -4.71
C CYS A 132 13.41 -3.80 -4.29
N ILE A 133 13.56 -4.03 -2.99
CA ILE A 133 14.02 -5.30 -2.42
C ILE A 133 12.96 -5.77 -1.42
N GLN A 134 12.50 -7.01 -1.56
CA GLN A 134 11.48 -7.61 -0.73
C GLN A 134 12.07 -8.76 0.09
N PHE A 135 11.77 -8.75 1.38
CA PHE A 135 12.20 -9.73 2.37
C PHE A 135 10.96 -10.31 3.07
N PRO A 136 10.47 -11.48 2.62
CA PRO A 136 9.39 -12.16 3.33
C PRO A 136 9.88 -12.59 4.72
N HIS A 137 9.06 -12.37 5.75
CA HIS A 137 9.38 -12.79 7.13
C HIS A 137 8.86 -14.21 7.43
N GLU A 138 8.82 -15.07 6.42
CA GLU A 138 8.19 -16.38 6.47
C GLU A 138 9.14 -17.46 7.04
N GLY A 139 8.64 -18.23 8.01
CA GLY A 139 9.34 -19.40 8.58
C GLY A 139 8.45 -20.20 9.54
N LEU A 140 8.34 -21.51 9.32
CA LEU A 140 7.68 -22.45 10.23
C LEU A 140 8.37 -22.39 11.61
N GLY A 141 7.62 -22.06 12.65
CA GLY A 141 8.11 -21.97 14.03
C GLY A 141 8.74 -20.63 14.45
N LYS A 142 9.01 -19.70 13.52
CA LYS A 142 9.58 -18.37 13.83
C LYS A 142 8.59 -17.21 13.71
N SER A 143 7.55 -17.37 12.90
CA SER A 143 6.81 -16.20 12.42
C SER A 143 5.47 -15.93 13.10
N GLY A 144 4.99 -16.72 14.07
CA GLY A 144 3.78 -16.42 14.88
C GLY A 144 2.66 -15.63 14.16
N SER A 145 2.26 -14.48 14.73
CA SER A 145 1.34 -13.50 14.12
C SER A 145 1.96 -12.63 13.00
N ALA A 146 3.26 -12.80 12.75
CA ALA A 146 4.06 -12.10 11.75
C ALA A 146 4.23 -12.85 10.41
N GLN A 147 3.66 -14.05 10.23
CA GLN A 147 3.77 -14.87 9.00
C GLN A 147 3.39 -14.12 7.71
N ARG A 148 2.57 -13.09 7.84
CA ARG A 148 2.07 -12.31 6.71
C ARG A 148 2.77 -10.97 6.58
N TRP A 149 3.76 -10.68 7.42
CA TRP A 149 4.52 -9.43 7.35
C TRP A 149 5.69 -9.59 6.39
N THR A 150 6.02 -8.51 5.70
CA THR A 150 7.14 -8.47 4.75
C THR A 150 7.85 -7.14 4.92
N SER A 151 9.18 -7.14 4.82
CA SER A 151 9.93 -5.89 4.65
C SER A 151 10.12 -5.59 3.18
N VAL A 152 9.80 -4.36 2.77
CA VAL A 152 10.15 -3.81 1.46
C VAL A 152 11.16 -2.70 1.66
N VAL A 153 12.29 -2.75 0.98
CA VAL A 153 13.32 -1.71 1.00
C VAL A 153 13.38 -1.05 -0.37
N LEU A 154 13.11 0.25 -0.41
CA LEU A 154 13.25 1.08 -1.60
C LEU A 154 14.59 1.81 -1.56
N VAL A 155 15.36 1.68 -2.63
CA VAL A 155 16.63 2.39 -2.80
C VAL A 155 16.52 3.21 -4.09
N PRO A 156 16.35 4.55 -3.99
CA PRO A 156 16.34 5.40 -5.16
C PRO A 156 17.62 5.26 -5.97
N GLY A 157 17.49 5.24 -7.30
CA GLY A 157 18.59 5.13 -8.24
C GLY A 157 19.02 6.48 -8.81
N GLY A 158 20.02 6.43 -9.69
CA GLY A 158 20.51 7.58 -10.45
C GLY A 158 21.63 8.38 -9.76
N ARG A 159 22.23 9.30 -10.53
CA ARG A 159 23.27 10.22 -10.03
C ARG A 159 22.59 11.35 -9.25
N SER A 160 22.13 11.04 -8.05
CA SER A 160 21.62 12.06 -7.13
C SER A 160 22.78 12.94 -6.65
N ARG A 161 22.60 14.26 -6.70
CA ARG A 161 23.54 15.22 -6.07
C ARG A 161 23.37 15.28 -4.55
N VAL A 162 22.28 14.71 -4.03
CA VAL A 162 21.99 14.58 -2.60
C VAL A 162 22.24 13.15 -2.14
N PRO A 163 22.67 12.95 -0.88
CA PRO A 163 22.83 11.62 -0.31
C PRO A 163 21.54 10.80 -0.46
N VAL A 164 21.65 9.62 -1.06
CA VAL A 164 20.54 8.68 -1.19
C VAL A 164 20.30 8.01 0.16
N GLN A 165 19.03 7.82 0.51
CA GLN A 165 18.61 7.07 1.71
C GLN A 165 17.73 5.90 1.31
N ALA A 166 18.02 4.72 1.84
CA ALA A 166 17.16 3.55 1.72
C ALA A 166 15.93 3.69 2.64
N GLN A 167 14.78 3.25 2.18
CA GLN A 167 13.50 3.39 2.87
C GLN A 167 12.91 2.01 3.08
N ARG A 168 12.83 1.56 4.33
CA ARG A 168 12.30 0.27 4.71
C ARG A 168 10.87 0.41 5.18
N PHE A 169 9.97 -0.39 4.62
CA PHE A 169 8.58 -0.48 5.01
C PHE A 169 8.33 -1.89 5.53
N VAL A 170 7.63 -2.00 6.65
CA VAL A 170 7.23 -3.30 7.19
C VAL A 170 5.71 -3.33 7.30
N GLY A 171 5.09 -4.27 6.61
CA GLY A 171 3.64 -4.35 6.55
C GLY A 171 3.12 -5.71 6.16
N TYR A 172 1.81 -5.87 6.33
CA TYR A 172 1.07 -7.04 5.94
C TYR A 172 1.06 -7.20 4.42
N TRP A 173 1.60 -8.32 3.95
CA TRP A 173 1.81 -8.66 2.54
C TRP A 173 2.38 -7.50 1.72
N ALA A 174 3.23 -6.67 2.34
CA ALA A 174 3.92 -5.59 1.65
C ALA A 174 4.75 -6.18 0.50
N SER A 175 4.65 -5.59 -0.69
CA SER A 175 5.31 -6.13 -1.88
C SER A 175 5.82 -5.01 -2.77
N CYS A 176 6.90 -5.28 -3.50
CA CYS A 176 7.35 -4.42 -4.59
C CYS A 176 6.26 -4.27 -5.67
N ASP A 177 5.42 -5.29 -5.88
CA ASP A 177 4.34 -5.27 -6.87
C ASP A 177 3.25 -4.22 -6.54
N ALA A 178 3.20 -3.75 -5.29
CA ALA A 178 2.30 -2.66 -4.87
C ALA A 178 2.82 -1.26 -5.22
N LEU A 179 3.97 -1.14 -5.88
CA LEU A 179 4.51 0.15 -6.31
C LEU A 179 3.72 0.71 -7.50
N ALA A 180 3.34 1.98 -7.38
CA ALA A 180 2.74 2.76 -8.45
C ALA A 180 3.57 4.01 -8.76
N ALA A 181 3.32 4.62 -9.92
CA ALA A 181 3.87 5.93 -10.24
C ALA A 181 3.29 6.99 -9.29
N GLY A 182 4.17 7.87 -8.80
CA GLY A 182 3.76 9.05 -8.05
C GLY A 182 3.17 10.13 -8.96
N PRO A 183 2.56 11.19 -8.38
CA PRO A 183 2.00 12.31 -9.13
C PRO A 183 3.06 13.12 -9.89
N ARG A 184 4.35 13.07 -9.49
CA ARG A 184 5.44 13.73 -10.21
C ARG A 184 6.47 12.73 -10.75
N VAL A 185 7.17 13.16 -11.80
CA VAL A 185 8.30 12.41 -12.36
C VAL A 185 9.39 12.24 -11.30
N GLY A 186 9.86 11.01 -11.12
CA GLY A 186 10.84 10.66 -10.09
C GLY A 186 10.22 10.32 -8.74
N GLU A 187 8.89 10.31 -8.63
CA GLU A 187 8.18 9.83 -7.46
C GLU A 187 7.59 8.43 -7.70
N VAL A 188 7.57 7.61 -6.65
CA VAL A 188 6.82 6.35 -6.56
C VAL A 188 5.87 6.43 -5.38
N LEU A 189 4.76 5.71 -5.50
CA LEU A 189 3.78 5.55 -4.45
C LEU A 189 3.83 4.10 -3.97
N LEU A 190 3.86 3.91 -2.65
CA LEU A 190 3.72 2.60 -2.03
C LEU A 190 2.62 2.67 -0.97
N THR A 191 1.62 1.80 -1.07
CA THR A 191 0.64 1.62 0.00
C THR A 191 0.93 0.34 0.76
N VAL A 192 0.99 0.45 2.08
CA VAL A 192 1.37 -0.61 3.01
C VAL A 192 0.28 -0.75 4.06
N VAL A 193 -0.14 -1.99 4.34
CA VAL A 193 -1.01 -2.27 5.49
C VAL A 193 -0.13 -2.44 6.71
N GLU A 194 -0.21 -1.49 7.63
CA GLU A 194 0.61 -1.44 8.84
C GLU A 194 -0.25 -1.34 10.09
N ARG A 195 0.37 -1.44 11.27
CA ARG A 195 -0.33 -1.16 12.53
C ARG A 195 -0.51 0.34 12.65
N SER A 196 -1.68 0.77 13.13
CA SER A 196 -1.95 2.18 13.33
C SER A 196 -1.19 2.71 14.54
N ALA A 197 -0.55 3.86 14.34
CA ALA A 197 0.10 4.60 15.43
C ALA A 197 -0.91 5.10 16.48
N LEU A 198 -2.19 5.25 16.10
CA LEU A 198 -3.27 5.76 16.94
C LEU A 198 -3.91 4.69 17.85
N GLY A 199 -3.42 3.45 17.83
CA GLY A 199 -3.84 2.42 18.76
C GLY A 199 -3.50 2.83 20.19
N THR A 200 -4.51 3.26 20.95
CA THR A 200 -4.38 3.57 22.38
C THR A 200 -3.73 2.41 23.11
N ALA A 201 -2.68 2.71 23.88
CA ALA A 201 -2.07 1.78 24.82
C ALA A 201 -3.17 1.19 25.69
N SER A 202 -3.49 -0.10 25.50
CA SER A 202 -4.28 -0.84 26.47
C SER A 202 -3.42 -1.00 27.72
N THR A 203 -3.87 -0.45 28.83
CA THR A 203 -3.20 -0.56 30.14
C THR A 203 -3.54 -1.88 30.86
N SER A 204 -4.22 -2.82 30.20
CA SER A 204 -4.49 -4.15 30.78
C SER A 204 -3.36 -5.12 30.46
N ALA A 205 -2.71 -5.66 31.49
CA ALA A 205 -1.67 -6.68 31.38
C ALA A 205 -2.12 -7.97 30.65
N ASP A 206 -3.43 -8.20 30.53
CA ASP A 206 -4.00 -9.42 29.96
C ASP A 206 -4.67 -9.25 28.58
N ALA A 207 -4.57 -8.07 27.96
CA ALA A 207 -4.99 -7.87 26.59
C ALA A 207 -4.08 -6.84 25.91
N ALA A 208 -3.20 -7.31 25.04
CA ALA A 208 -2.67 -6.47 23.98
C ALA A 208 -3.72 -6.46 22.85
N PRO A 209 -4.61 -5.45 22.73
CA PRO A 209 -5.22 -5.22 21.43
C PRO A 209 -4.04 -4.88 20.51
N SER A 210 -3.75 -5.78 19.58
CA SER A 210 -2.92 -5.43 18.45
C SER A 210 -3.49 -4.14 17.87
N ALA A 211 -2.69 -3.07 17.85
CA ALA A 211 -3.12 -1.79 17.29
C ALA A 211 -3.85 -2.03 15.95
N PRO A 212 -4.97 -1.33 15.70
CA PRO A 212 -5.79 -1.60 14.52
C PRO A 212 -4.95 -1.45 13.25
N LEU A 213 -5.25 -2.22 12.21
CA LEU A 213 -4.52 -2.11 10.95
C LEU A 213 -5.02 -0.90 10.15
N GLU A 214 -4.11 -0.26 9.42
CA GLU A 214 -4.44 0.78 8.47
C GLU A 214 -3.64 0.65 7.18
N ALA A 215 -4.25 1.08 6.08
CA ALA A 215 -3.58 1.25 4.82
C ALA A 215 -2.92 2.63 4.78
N ALA A 216 -1.61 2.65 4.97
CA ALA A 216 -0.79 3.85 4.91
C ALA A 216 -0.19 4.02 3.52
N ARG A 217 -0.27 5.22 2.97
CA ARG A 217 0.28 5.55 1.66
C ARG A 217 1.53 6.41 1.81
N TYR A 218 2.58 6.03 1.12
CA TYR A 218 3.89 6.67 1.17
C TYR A 218 4.27 7.17 -0.22
N LEU A 219 4.53 8.46 -0.32
CA LEU A 219 5.08 9.09 -1.52
C LEU A 219 6.59 9.20 -1.37
N CYS A 220 7.34 8.53 -2.25
CA CYS A 220 8.78 8.37 -2.16
C CYS A 220 9.49 9.02 -3.34
N SER A 221 10.61 9.67 -3.08
CA SER A 221 11.53 10.24 -4.07
C SER A 221 12.98 9.92 -3.71
N ALA A 222 13.94 10.48 -4.45
CA ALA A 222 15.36 10.32 -4.15
C ALA A 222 15.80 10.86 -2.77
N THR A 223 15.05 11.80 -2.20
CA THR A 223 15.38 12.44 -0.90
C THR A 223 14.74 11.74 0.30
N GLY A 224 13.75 10.89 0.09
CA GLY A 224 13.03 10.20 1.17
C GLY A 224 11.57 9.94 0.85
N CYS A 225 10.84 9.50 1.86
CA CYS A 225 9.41 9.19 1.76
C CYS A 225 8.59 9.99 2.76
N THR A 226 7.41 10.42 2.33
CA THR A 226 6.43 11.10 3.17
C THR A 226 5.16 10.26 3.23
N ARG A 227 4.70 9.98 4.45
CA ARG A 227 3.40 9.36 4.70
C ARG A 227 2.29 10.36 4.41
N GLN A 228 1.30 9.97 3.62
CA GLN A 228 0.13 10.80 3.33
C GLN A 228 -0.86 10.75 4.50
N ALA A 229 -1.64 11.83 4.67
CA ALA A 229 -2.59 11.97 5.77
C ALA A 229 -3.78 11.00 5.65
N ASP A 230 -4.17 10.68 4.42
CA ASP A 230 -5.31 9.81 4.15
C ASP A 230 -4.91 8.35 4.36
N THR A 231 -5.27 7.81 5.52
CA THR A 231 -5.21 6.37 5.80
C THR A 231 -6.60 5.78 5.90
N ALA A 232 -6.70 4.50 5.55
CA ALA A 232 -7.97 3.77 5.63
C ALA A 232 -7.84 2.64 6.64
N SER A 233 -8.78 2.54 7.57
CA SER A 233 -8.81 1.42 8.53
C SER A 233 -9.02 0.10 7.80
N VAL A 234 -8.21 -0.90 8.12
CA VAL A 234 -8.28 -2.24 7.55
C VAL A 234 -8.72 -3.21 8.63
N GLY A 235 -9.83 -3.90 8.40
CA GLY A 235 -10.30 -4.95 9.30
C GLY A 235 -9.55 -6.26 9.10
N VAL A 236 -9.66 -7.16 10.06
CA VAL A 236 -9.18 -8.54 9.95
C VAL A 236 -10.34 -9.47 10.26
N ASP A 237 -10.63 -10.39 9.36
CA ASP A 237 -11.61 -11.45 9.57
C ASP A 237 -11.06 -12.46 10.59
N SER A 238 -11.75 -12.67 11.70
CA SER A 238 -11.28 -13.51 12.79
C SER A 238 -11.26 -15.01 12.46
N ALA A 239 -12.00 -15.46 11.44
CA ALA A 239 -12.10 -16.88 11.10
C ALA A 239 -10.91 -17.40 10.28
N ASN A 240 -10.33 -16.55 9.43
CA ASN A 240 -9.18 -16.95 8.58
C ASN A 240 -8.08 -15.88 8.43
N GLY A 241 -8.21 -14.76 9.11
CA GLY A 241 -7.28 -13.64 9.09
C GLY A 241 -7.30 -12.83 7.79
N ALA A 242 -8.25 -13.05 6.88
CA ALA A 242 -8.34 -12.25 5.65
C ALA A 242 -8.49 -10.75 5.99
N LEU A 243 -7.90 -9.87 5.19
CA LEU A 243 -8.09 -8.44 5.39
C LEU A 243 -9.48 -8.02 4.88
N ILE A 244 -10.10 -7.10 5.59
CA ILE A 244 -11.38 -6.49 5.22
C ILE A 244 -11.07 -5.06 4.78
N TRP A 245 -11.07 -4.86 3.47
CA TRP A 245 -10.69 -3.61 2.84
C TRP A 245 -11.89 -2.68 2.62
N PRO A 246 -11.80 -1.41 3.06
CA PRO A 246 -12.90 -0.47 2.87
C PRO A 246 -13.00 -0.07 1.38
N ARG A 247 -14.21 -0.11 0.81
CA ARG A 247 -14.43 0.29 -0.59
C ARG A 247 -14.30 1.80 -0.84
N ARG A 248 -14.23 2.62 0.22
CA ARG A 248 -14.09 4.08 0.11
C ARG A 248 -12.72 4.54 0.60
N VAL A 249 -11.81 4.75 -0.34
CA VAL A 249 -10.83 5.83 -0.21
C VAL A 249 -11.29 6.85 -1.25
N ALA A 250 -11.88 7.95 -0.79
CA ALA A 250 -12.18 9.07 -1.68
C ALA A 250 -10.87 9.48 -2.38
N ARG A 251 -10.94 9.63 -3.70
CA ARG A 251 -9.81 10.03 -4.54
C ARG A 251 -9.38 11.46 -4.25
#